data_AF-A0A5N9H7M1-F1
#
_entry.id   AF-A0A5N9H7M1-F1
#
_cell.length_a   1.000
_cell.length_b   1.000
_cell.length_c   1.000
_cell.angle_alpha   90.00
_cell.angle_beta   90.00
_cell.angle_gamma   90.00
#
_symmetry.space_group_name_H-M   'P 1'
#
loop_
_entity.id
_entity.type
_entity.pdbx_description
1 polymer ?
#
loop_
_entity_poly.entity_id
_entity_poly.type
_entity_poly.pdbx_seq_one_letter_code
_entity_poly.pdbx_strand_id
1 'polypeptide(L)'
;MQELKVIHSEFIGLVDIIAVDITPTVSLDELVNFGETQDYPWLMGRTSRDTLQDLEVFTQSTKIGIEADGTLAYREVMGGGNVSVWREAFTQLSQQG
;
A
#
# COMPACT_ATOMS: atom_id res chain seq x y z
N MET A 1 4.46 -6.53 7.33
CA MET A 1 4.86 -5.10 7.28
C MET A 1 6.38 -4.92 7.35
N GLN A 2 7.12 -5.65 8.20
CA GLN A 2 8.59 -5.50 8.27
C GLN A 2 9.29 -5.76 6.92
N GLU A 3 8.93 -6.84 6.23
CA GLU A 3 9.46 -7.14 4.88
C GLU A 3 9.12 -6.06 3.86
N LEU A 4 7.98 -5.38 4.01
CA LEU A 4 7.56 -4.30 3.12
C LEU A 4 8.43 -3.06 3.32
N LYS A 5 8.84 -2.79 4.57
CA LYS A 5 9.83 -1.74 4.86
C LYS A 5 11.18 -2.02 4.20
N VAL A 6 11.63 -3.29 4.26
CA VAL A 6 12.90 -3.70 3.66
C VAL A 6 12.91 -3.48 2.16
N ILE A 7 11.85 -3.88 1.46
CA ILE A 7 11.81 -3.70 0.01
C ILE A 7 11.54 -2.25 -0.38
N HIS A 8 10.66 -1.53 0.34
CA HIS A 8 10.33 -0.15 0.00
C HIS A 8 11.56 0.77 0.02
N SER A 9 12.52 0.54 0.91
CA SER A 9 13.75 1.35 0.95
C SER A 9 14.58 1.27 -0.34
N GLU A 10 14.46 0.19 -1.12
CA GLU A 10 15.10 0.03 -2.44
C GLU A 10 14.40 0.84 -3.55
N PHE A 11 13.14 1.25 -3.33
CA PHE A 11 12.28 1.91 -4.32
C PHE A 11 11.82 3.32 -3.89
N ILE A 12 12.47 3.92 -2.90
CA ILE A 12 12.18 5.31 -2.48
C ILE A 12 12.33 6.26 -3.67
N GLY A 13 11.30 7.07 -3.91
CA GLY A 13 11.24 8.00 -5.04
C GLY A 13 10.86 7.37 -6.38
N LEU A 14 10.63 6.05 -6.41
CA LEU A 14 10.15 5.31 -7.58
C LEU A 14 8.75 4.75 -7.38
N VAL A 15 8.43 4.28 -6.17
CA VAL A 15 7.12 3.72 -5.82
C VAL A 15 6.65 4.34 -4.51
N ASP A 16 5.52 5.04 -4.57
CA ASP A 16 4.85 5.55 -3.38
C ASP A 16 3.94 4.48 -2.77
N ILE A 17 3.98 4.36 -1.45
CA ILE A 17 3.05 3.51 -0.69
C ILE A 17 2.10 4.42 0.08
N ILE A 18 0.81 4.08 0.06
CA ILE A 18 -0.21 4.70 0.90
C ILE A 18 -0.96 3.58 1.63
N ALA A 19 -0.83 3.54 2.95
CA ALA A 19 -1.59 2.64 3.79
C ALA A 19 -2.92 3.30 4.17
N VAL A 20 -4.04 2.69 3.79
CA VAL A 20 -5.37 3.24 4.04
C VAL A 20 -6.17 2.40 5.03
N ASP A 21 -6.94 3.08 5.88
CA ASP A 21 -7.90 2.47 6.80
C ASP A 21 -9.34 2.90 6.48
N ILE A 22 -10.31 2.03 6.75
CA ILE A 22 -11.74 2.27 6.50
C ILE A 22 -12.56 2.41 7.80
N THR A 23 -11.95 2.21 8.96
CA THR A 23 -12.64 2.22 10.25
C THR A 23 -13.24 3.61 10.49
N PRO A 24 -14.59 3.75 10.58
CA PRO A 24 -15.22 5.07 10.66
C PRO A 24 -14.81 5.87 11.90
N THR A 25 -14.53 5.19 13.00
CA THR A 25 -14.23 5.78 14.32
C THR A 25 -12.77 6.20 14.49
N VAL A 26 -11.88 5.83 13.57
CA VAL A 26 -10.46 6.17 13.65
C VAL A 26 -10.23 7.45 12.84
N SER A 27 -9.70 8.49 13.49
CA SER A 27 -9.36 9.76 12.84
C SER A 27 -8.09 9.64 11.98
N LEU A 28 -7.87 10.59 11.07
CA LEU A 28 -6.64 10.63 10.27
C LEU A 28 -5.41 10.85 11.17
N ASP A 29 -5.52 11.70 12.19
CA ASP A 29 -4.44 11.98 13.13
C ASP A 29 -4.04 10.72 13.92
N GLU A 30 -5.00 9.89 14.33
CA GLU A 30 -4.72 8.60 14.98
C GLU A 30 -3.96 7.65 14.04
N LEU A 31 -4.28 7.63 12.75
CA LEU A 31 -3.58 6.80 11.77
C LEU A 31 -2.16 7.30 11.51
N VAL A 32 -1.97 8.61 11.40
CA VAL A 32 -0.65 9.24 11.24
C VAL A 32 0.21 8.94 12.48
N ASN A 33 -0.30 9.20 13.68
CA ASN A 33 0.39 8.89 14.94
C ASN A 33 0.74 7.40 15.05
N PHE A 34 -0.14 6.51 14.59
CA PHE A 34 0.15 5.08 14.53
C PHE A 34 1.31 4.78 13.57
N GLY A 35 1.28 5.35 12.35
CA GLY A 35 2.36 5.20 11.37
C GLY A 35 3.71 5.68 11.91
N GLU A 36 3.73 6.84 12.56
CA GLU A 36 4.93 7.39 13.22
C GLU A 36 5.43 6.49 14.35
N THR A 37 4.54 6.02 15.22
CA THR A 37 4.88 5.11 16.33
C THR A 37 5.46 3.80 15.81
N GLN A 38 5.00 3.34 14.66
CA GLN A 38 5.50 2.13 14.00
C GLN A 38 6.72 2.39 13.11
N ASP A 39 7.20 3.63 12.98
CA ASP A 39 8.29 4.03 12.09
C ASP A 39 8.04 3.61 10.63
N TYR A 40 6.84 3.91 10.13
CA TYR A 40 6.44 3.63 8.75
C TYR A 40 6.92 4.75 7.82
N PRO A 41 7.68 4.43 6.75
CA PRO A 41 8.23 5.43 5.84
C PRO A 41 7.22 5.94 4.81
N TRP A 42 5.96 5.48 4.87
CA TRP A 42 4.92 5.74 3.87
C TRP A 42 3.74 6.50 4.47
N LEU A 43 2.90 7.06 3.59
CA LEU A 43 1.74 7.84 4.00
C LEU A 43 0.66 6.95 4.62
N MET A 44 -0.02 7.53 5.61
CA MET A 44 -1.20 6.96 6.24
C MET A 44 -2.43 7.76 5.78
N GLY A 45 -3.50 7.07 5.41
CA GLY A 45 -4.71 7.69 4.87
C GLY A 45 -5.99 7.00 5.28
N ARG A 46 -7.11 7.62 4.91
CA ARG A 46 -8.44 7.02 5.03
C ARG A 46 -9.00 6.74 3.65
N THR A 47 -9.78 5.68 3.58
CA THR A 47 -10.55 5.35 2.38
C THR A 47 -12.03 5.16 2.71
N SER A 48 -12.84 5.04 1.68
CA SER A 48 -14.28 4.82 1.78
C SER A 48 -14.66 3.41 1.36
N ARG A 49 -15.87 2.97 1.74
CA ARG A 49 -16.40 1.68 1.29
C ARG A 49 -16.56 1.66 -0.24
N ASP A 50 -16.99 2.76 -0.83
CA ASP A 50 -17.20 2.87 -2.27
C ASP A 50 -15.86 2.70 -3.01
N THR A 51 -14.80 3.35 -2.54
CA THR A 51 -13.45 3.17 -3.08
C THR A 51 -12.97 1.72 -2.98
N LEU A 52 -13.22 1.02 -1.86
CA LEU A 52 -12.86 -0.39 -1.76
C LEU A 52 -13.70 -1.27 -2.70
N GLN A 53 -14.96 -0.94 -2.96
CA GLN A 53 -15.81 -1.67 -3.89
C GLN A 53 -15.36 -1.48 -5.34
N ASP A 54 -15.08 -0.23 -5.74
CA ASP A 54 -14.55 0.09 -7.07
C ASP A 54 -13.22 -0.62 -7.33
N LEU A 55 -12.41 -0.79 -6.29
CA LEU A 55 -11.15 -1.52 -6.33
C LEU A 55 -11.29 -3.02 -6.00
N GLU A 56 -12.51 -3.56 -5.88
CA GLU A 56 -12.77 -4.97 -5.58
C GLU A 56 -11.98 -5.51 -4.36
N VAL A 57 -11.85 -4.70 -3.31
CA VAL A 57 -11.18 -5.05 -2.05
C VAL A 57 -12.20 -5.56 -1.04
N PHE A 58 -12.24 -6.87 -0.86
CA PHE A 58 -13.19 -7.54 0.05
C PHE A 58 -12.54 -8.04 1.35
N THR A 59 -11.22 -8.07 1.41
CA THR A 59 -10.48 -8.56 2.57
C THR A 59 -9.36 -7.59 2.96
N GLN A 60 -9.26 -7.31 4.25
CA GLN A 60 -8.00 -6.82 4.81
C GLN A 60 -6.96 -7.95 4.76
N SER A 61 -5.66 -7.73 4.63
CA SER A 61 -4.94 -6.51 4.24
C SER A 61 -4.50 -6.66 2.78
N THR A 62 -5.40 -6.33 1.85
CA THR A 62 -5.12 -6.34 0.41
C THR A 62 -4.13 -5.24 0.03
N LYS A 63 -3.21 -5.55 -0.89
CA LYS A 63 -2.22 -4.65 -1.48
C LYS A 63 -2.52 -4.56 -2.96
N ILE A 64 -2.53 -3.35 -3.49
CA ILE A 64 -2.78 -3.09 -4.90
C ILE A 64 -1.61 -2.26 -5.43
N GLY A 65 -1.06 -2.66 -6.57
CA GLY A 65 -0.11 -1.86 -7.33
C GLY A 65 -0.83 -1.19 -8.49
N ILE A 66 -0.67 0.13 -8.60
CA ILE A 66 -1.30 0.96 -9.61
C ILE A 66 -0.17 1.68 -10.36
N GLU A 67 -0.15 1.55 -11.69
CA GLU A 67 0.81 2.22 -12.57
C GLU A 67 0.50 3.72 -12.68
N ALA A 68 1.44 4.51 -13.21
CA ALA A 68 1.32 5.98 -13.28
C ALA A 68 0.11 6.46 -14.13
N ASP A 69 -0.36 5.63 -15.06
CA ASP A 69 -1.54 5.89 -15.89
C ASP A 69 -2.88 5.49 -15.23
N GLY A 70 -2.82 4.93 -14.01
CA GLY A 70 -3.98 4.44 -13.27
C GLY A 70 -4.31 2.96 -13.49
N THR A 71 -3.54 2.22 -14.29
CA THR A 71 -3.76 0.79 -14.55
C THR A 71 -3.44 -0.05 -13.31
N LEU A 72 -4.33 -0.99 -12.95
CA LEU A 72 -4.10 -1.94 -11.87
C LEU A 72 -3.18 -3.07 -12.36
N ALA A 73 -1.92 -3.06 -11.92
CA ALA A 73 -0.89 -3.99 -12.37
C ALA A 73 -0.66 -5.15 -11.39
N TYR A 74 -1.01 -4.99 -10.12
CA TYR A 74 -0.73 -5.98 -9.08
C TYR A 74 -1.84 -6.01 -8.02
N ARG A 75 -2.18 -7.21 -7.54
CA ARG A 75 -3.07 -7.41 -6.39
C ARG A 75 -2.60 -8.59 -5.57
N GLU A 76 -2.59 -8.41 -4.26
CA GLU A 76 -2.26 -9.47 -3.31
C GLU A 76 -3.06 -9.33 -2.02
N VAL A 77 -3.53 -10.45 -1.48
CA VAL A 77 -4.40 -10.47 -0.29
C VAL A 77 -3.61 -10.74 1.00
N MET A 78 -4.30 -10.84 2.14
CA MET A 78 -3.65 -11.14 3.42
C MET A 78 -2.87 -12.46 3.37
N GLY A 79 -1.65 -12.45 3.91
CA GLY A 79 -0.77 -13.63 3.94
C GLY A 79 -0.02 -13.87 2.64
N GLY A 80 -0.33 -13.13 1.57
CA GLY A 80 0.40 -13.16 0.32
C GLY A 80 1.42 -12.03 0.18
N GLY A 81 2.37 -12.27 -0.71
CA GLY A 81 3.51 -11.38 -0.95
C GLY A 81 4.65 -11.58 0.04
N ASN A 82 5.85 -11.76 -0.50
CA ASN A 82 7.11 -11.76 0.23
C ASN A 82 8.06 -10.78 -0.47
N VAL A 83 9.28 -10.64 0.03
CA VAL A 83 10.28 -9.72 -0.53
C VAL A 83 10.51 -9.92 -2.04
N SER A 84 10.56 -11.16 -2.56
CA SER A 84 10.78 -11.37 -3.99
C SER A 84 9.56 -10.97 -4.84
N VAL A 85 8.35 -11.30 -4.39
CA VAL A 85 7.10 -10.92 -5.08
C VAL A 85 6.96 -9.41 -5.12
N TRP A 86 7.21 -8.73 -4.00
CA TRP A 86 7.13 -7.26 -3.96
C TRP A 86 8.24 -6.58 -4.75
N ARG A 87 9.44 -7.17 -4.81
CA ARG A 87 10.51 -6.63 -5.66
C ARG A 87 10.11 -6.67 -7.13
N GLU A 88 9.51 -7.77 -7.59
CA GLU A 88 9.03 -7.90 -8.96
C GLU A 88 7.92 -6.88 -9.25
N ALA A 89 6.91 -6.79 -8.38
CA ALA A 89 5.83 -5.83 -8.51
C ALA A 89 6.35 -4.37 -8.54
N PHE A 90 7.26 -4.01 -7.63
CA PHE A 90 7.80 -2.64 -7.58
C PHE A 90 8.70 -2.33 -8.77
N THR A 91 9.43 -3.32 -9.28
CA THR A 91 10.22 -3.17 -10.52
C THR A 91 9.32 -2.91 -11.71
N GLN A 92 8.18 -3.58 -11.81
CA GLN A 92 7.20 -3.31 -12.88
C GLN A 92 6.63 -1.89 -12.75
N LEU A 93 6.21 -1.50 -11.54
CA LEU A 93 5.64 -0.18 -11.28
C LEU A 93 6.62 0.97 -11.54
N SER A 94 7.93 0.77 -11.31
CA SER A 94 8.95 1.81 -11.49
C SER A 94 9.44 1.98 -12.93
N GLN A 95 9.10 1.06 -13.84
CA GLN A 95 9.61 1.06 -15.21
C GLN A 95 8.81 1.91 -16.20
N GLN A 96 7.67 2.50 -15.80
CA GLN A 96 6.78 3.26 -16.69
C GLN A 96 6.62 4.75 -16.34
N GLY A 97 7.64 5.35 -15.71
CA GLY A 97 7.71 6.79 -15.39
C GLY A 97 8.38 7.64 -16.47
#